data_AF-A0A1V4GX20-F1
#
_entry.id   AF-A0A1V4GX20-F1
#
_cell.length_a   1.000
_cell.length_b   1.000
_cell.length_c   1.000
_cell.angle_alpha   90.00
_cell.angle_beta   90.00
_cell.angle_gamma   90.00
#
_symmetry.space_group_name_H-M   'P 1'
#
loop_
_entity.id
_entity.type
_entity.pdbx_description
1 polymer ?
#
loop_
_entity_poly.entity_id
_entity_poly.type
_entity_poly.pdbx_seq_one_letter_code
_entity_poly.pdbx_strand_id
1 'polypeptide(L)'
;MQKFILLRGHQGSGKSTFAEQKIDEFQAQFPKGEIIHIENDKLLTDENGNYHWSPERIEKAVRQGQTMMKNAFADARQNPNKDMLIINSNTNQKSSGCIHLLKTARKYGLITEVYRLHNFFDNTHNVKQSDVLSAYIKLNQNKLRDEIHIEPICPMSDEIKQEIEKMSKFDNKNTPFDENRQSYISDEYLQYGKRNFIIKQSKTYPELFVLKYKRDIFYNNNFDNALLEMRGTVIDEYNNIIVRPFKKVFNYSERIAKKSKYPISIDDNHLVDAVLKVNGFLGVCTYVELNETHPSFNASFNHQVLYSTTGSLDSDFAKMNQAHCEKYEPLFKQYPNHTFLFEITDEKDVHIIKEAFGETLIGIIDVATGRQFSESEIDEVANTFNAEQAKQGNAIKIIRPTIIKNIPFGELKALLKTVEHEGFMVFDSQSQELLFKLKSPYYLISKFLGRSNTVNIGRKLDKRHVDEEYYPLIDYIKDNQAKFNELSELDKIGFIQEFLKNI
;
A
#
# COMPACT_ATOMS: atom_id res chain seq x y z
N MET A 1 -2.16 -29.17 40.96
CA MET A 1 -1.71 -29.20 39.56
C MET A 1 -2.00 -27.86 38.90
N GLN A 2 -0.96 -27.12 38.49
CA GLN A 2 -1.12 -25.85 37.78
C GLN A 2 -0.60 -25.98 36.35
N LYS A 3 -1.48 -25.86 35.36
CA LYS A 3 -1.15 -26.10 33.96
C LYS A 3 -1.54 -24.92 33.08
N PHE A 4 -0.68 -24.59 32.12
CA PHE A 4 -0.95 -23.67 31.02
C PHE A 4 -0.93 -24.43 29.68
N ILE A 5 -2.03 -24.39 28.95
CA ILE A 5 -2.14 -24.96 27.60
C ILE A 5 -2.20 -23.83 26.57
N LEU A 6 -1.32 -23.90 25.57
CA LEU A 6 -1.36 -23.04 24.40
C LEU A 6 -1.85 -23.84 23.18
N LEU A 7 -2.99 -23.44 22.60
CA LEU A 7 -3.48 -24.05 21.36
C LEU A 7 -3.05 -23.24 20.14
N ARG A 8 -2.58 -23.93 19.10
CA ARG A 8 -2.10 -23.34 17.87
C ARG A 8 -2.79 -23.93 16.65
N GLY A 9 -3.54 -23.10 15.95
CA GLY A 9 -4.30 -23.47 14.76
C GLY A 9 -4.82 -22.26 14.00
N HIS A 10 -5.16 -22.45 12.72
CA HIS A 10 -5.84 -21.41 11.92
C HIS A 10 -7.32 -21.30 12.32
N GLN A 11 -8.04 -20.38 11.69
CA GLN A 11 -9.49 -20.28 11.78
C GLN A 11 -10.12 -21.55 11.18
N GLY A 12 -11.06 -22.19 11.88
CA GLY A 12 -11.62 -23.50 11.48
C GLY A 12 -10.82 -24.73 11.93
N SER A 13 -9.76 -24.59 12.73
CA SER A 13 -8.98 -25.75 13.22
C SER A 13 -9.56 -26.47 14.44
N GLY A 14 -10.71 -26.02 14.98
CA GLY A 14 -11.37 -26.64 16.14
C GLY A 14 -10.75 -26.30 17.49
N LYS A 15 -10.07 -25.14 17.62
CA LYS A 15 -9.38 -24.75 18.86
C LYS A 15 -10.32 -24.68 20.07
N SER A 16 -11.50 -24.10 19.91
CA SER A 16 -12.47 -23.92 21.01
C SER A 16 -13.03 -25.27 21.48
N THR A 17 -13.39 -26.15 20.55
CA THR A 17 -13.83 -27.53 20.85
C THR A 17 -12.74 -28.34 21.54
N PHE A 18 -11.50 -28.27 21.05
CA PHE A 18 -10.38 -28.97 21.69
C PHE A 18 -10.04 -28.38 23.07
N ALA A 19 -10.28 -27.08 23.26
CA ALA A 19 -10.12 -26.45 24.56
C ALA A 19 -11.14 -26.98 25.57
N GLU A 20 -12.41 -27.12 25.17
CA GLU A 20 -13.46 -27.71 26.00
C GLU A 20 -13.13 -29.16 26.36
N GLN A 21 -12.66 -29.97 25.40
CA GLN A 21 -12.17 -31.33 25.69
C GLN A 21 -11.08 -31.33 26.77
N LYS A 22 -10.08 -30.44 26.70
CA LYS A 22 -9.01 -30.35 27.69
C LYS A 22 -9.48 -29.85 29.05
N ILE A 23 -10.52 -29.00 29.06
CA ILE A 23 -11.17 -28.54 30.29
C ILE A 23 -11.87 -29.72 30.96
N ASP A 24 -12.66 -30.50 30.21
CA ASP A 24 -13.37 -31.68 30.73
C ASP A 24 -12.40 -32.74 31.27
N GLU A 25 -11.32 -33.03 30.53
CA GLU A 25 -10.25 -33.95 30.97
C GLU A 25 -9.62 -33.49 32.30
N PHE A 26 -9.39 -32.19 32.47
CA PHE A 26 -8.84 -31.63 33.70
C PHE A 26 -9.84 -31.68 34.86
N GLN A 27 -11.10 -31.31 34.62
CA GLN A 27 -12.15 -31.32 35.65
C GLN A 27 -12.48 -32.74 36.12
N ALA A 28 -12.37 -33.75 35.26
CA ALA A 28 -12.51 -35.15 35.65
C ALA A 28 -11.46 -35.58 36.70
N GLN A 29 -10.24 -35.03 36.63
CA GLN A 29 -9.16 -35.32 37.58
C GLN A 29 -9.15 -34.37 38.78
N PHE A 30 -9.53 -33.11 38.56
CA PHE A 30 -9.55 -32.03 39.54
C PHE A 30 -10.92 -31.35 39.56
N PRO A 31 -11.96 -31.96 40.18
CA PRO A 31 -13.34 -31.46 40.11
C PRO A 31 -13.56 -30.06 40.69
N LYS A 32 -12.66 -29.62 41.58
CA LYS A 32 -12.66 -28.27 42.19
C LYS A 32 -11.60 -27.35 41.60
N GLY A 33 -10.93 -27.79 40.53
CA GLY A 33 -9.89 -27.03 39.87
C GLY A 33 -10.46 -25.82 39.14
N GLU A 34 -9.74 -24.71 39.20
CA GLU A 34 -10.17 -23.48 38.55
C GLU A 34 -9.81 -23.48 37.06
N ILE A 35 -10.72 -23.00 36.22
CA ILE A 35 -10.55 -22.94 34.76
C ILE A 35 -10.51 -21.50 34.30
N ILE A 36 -9.46 -21.14 33.55
CA ILE A 36 -9.33 -19.84 32.89
C ILE A 36 -9.13 -20.08 31.40
N HIS A 37 -10.19 -19.85 30.61
CA HIS A 37 -10.15 -19.96 29.15
C HIS A 37 -10.01 -18.56 28.51
N ILE A 38 -8.85 -18.31 27.91
CA ILE A 38 -8.54 -17.08 27.18
C ILE A 38 -8.87 -17.27 25.69
N GLU A 39 -10.00 -16.70 25.28
CA GLU A 39 -10.50 -16.75 23.90
C GLU A 39 -11.17 -15.42 23.54
N ASN A 40 -10.60 -14.70 22.58
CA ASN A 40 -11.11 -13.40 22.16
C ASN A 40 -12.44 -13.56 21.44
N ASP A 41 -12.65 -14.64 20.70
CA ASP A 41 -13.89 -14.87 19.96
C ASP A 41 -15.09 -14.97 20.93
N LYS A 42 -14.91 -15.53 22.13
CA LYS A 42 -15.94 -15.51 23.20
C LYS A 42 -16.28 -14.11 23.71
N LEU A 43 -15.37 -13.14 23.60
CA LEU A 43 -15.61 -11.74 23.96
C LEU A 43 -16.22 -10.92 22.81
N LEU A 44 -16.26 -11.49 21.60
CA LEU A 44 -16.82 -10.87 20.40
C LEU A 44 -18.21 -11.43 20.06
N THR A 45 -18.55 -12.58 20.62
CA THR A 45 -19.87 -13.21 20.50
C THR A 45 -20.80 -12.70 21.60
N ASP A 46 -21.99 -12.25 21.22
CA ASP A 46 -23.02 -11.82 22.19
C ASP A 46 -23.76 -13.02 22.82
N GLU A 47 -24.65 -12.73 23.77
CA GLU A 47 -25.46 -13.75 24.49
C GLU A 47 -26.36 -14.57 23.55
N ASN A 48 -26.67 -14.05 22.36
CA ASN A 48 -27.48 -14.73 21.35
C ASN A 48 -26.62 -15.56 20.37
N GLY A 49 -25.30 -15.62 20.58
CA GLY A 49 -24.39 -16.36 19.72
C GLY A 49 -23.93 -15.61 18.46
N ASN A 50 -24.24 -14.32 18.32
CA ASN A 50 -23.83 -13.55 17.14
C ASN A 50 -22.42 -12.98 17.31
N TYR A 51 -21.56 -13.21 16.31
CA TYR A 51 -20.19 -12.71 16.29
C TYR A 51 -20.11 -11.27 15.75
N HIS A 52 -19.53 -10.36 16.53
CA HIS A 52 -19.44 -8.93 16.18
C HIS A 52 -17.99 -8.46 16.06
N TRP A 53 -17.51 -8.35 14.83
CA TRP A 53 -16.16 -7.87 14.55
C TRP A 53 -16.10 -6.34 14.39
N SER A 54 -15.22 -5.70 15.16
CA SER A 54 -14.71 -4.35 14.86
C SER A 54 -13.26 -4.23 15.36
N PRO A 55 -12.44 -3.34 14.78
CA PRO A 55 -11.07 -3.09 15.27
C PRO A 55 -11.02 -2.76 16.76
N GLU A 56 -11.95 -1.94 17.25
CA GLU A 56 -12.04 -1.50 18.64
C GLU A 56 -12.44 -2.65 19.57
N ARG A 57 -13.41 -3.49 19.15
CA ARG A 57 -13.86 -4.66 19.91
C ARG A 57 -12.74 -5.69 20.02
N ILE A 58 -12.02 -5.96 18.93
CA ILE A 58 -10.86 -6.85 18.91
C ILE A 58 -9.76 -6.34 19.86
N GLU A 59 -9.43 -5.04 19.79
CA GLU A 59 -8.41 -4.47 20.66
C GLU A 59 -8.80 -4.58 22.14
N LYS A 60 -10.07 -4.29 22.46
CA LYS A 60 -10.62 -4.47 23.81
C LYS A 60 -10.55 -5.93 24.27
N ALA A 61 -10.96 -6.87 23.43
CA ALA A 61 -10.91 -8.31 23.73
C ALA A 61 -9.48 -8.79 23.99
N VAL A 62 -8.52 -8.38 23.16
CA VAL A 62 -7.09 -8.69 23.35
C VAL A 62 -6.57 -8.14 24.68
N ARG A 63 -6.87 -6.87 25.01
CA ARG A 63 -6.45 -6.24 26.29
C ARG A 63 -7.06 -6.95 27.49
N GLN A 64 -8.34 -7.34 27.41
CA GLN A 64 -9.02 -8.11 28.45
C GLN A 64 -8.38 -9.49 28.61
N GLY A 65 -8.18 -10.24 27.52
CA GLY A 65 -7.52 -11.54 27.56
C GLY A 65 -6.10 -11.49 28.13
N GLN A 66 -5.32 -10.46 27.80
CA GLN A 66 -4.00 -10.22 28.39
C GLN A 66 -4.07 -9.95 29.91
N THR A 67 -5.06 -9.17 30.35
CA THR A 67 -5.27 -8.87 31.77
C THR A 67 -5.69 -10.13 32.54
N MET A 68 -6.63 -10.90 32.00
CA MET A 68 -7.07 -12.18 32.57
C MET A 68 -5.89 -13.15 32.70
N MET A 69 -5.07 -13.28 31.65
CA MET A 69 -3.89 -14.15 31.69
C MET A 69 -2.87 -13.70 32.73
N LYS A 70 -2.59 -12.38 32.83
CA LYS A 70 -1.66 -11.83 33.83
C LYS A 70 -2.15 -12.10 35.25
N ASN A 71 -3.43 -11.90 35.51
CA ASN A 71 -4.02 -12.16 36.82
C ASN A 71 -3.98 -13.65 37.16
N ALA A 72 -4.32 -14.53 36.22
CA ALA A 72 -4.27 -15.97 36.42
C ALA A 72 -2.85 -16.48 36.69
N PHE A 73 -1.83 -15.95 36.01
CA PHE A 73 -0.43 -16.29 36.30
C PHE A 73 0.01 -15.81 37.69
N ALA A 74 -0.42 -14.61 38.09
CA ALA A 74 -0.14 -14.10 39.44
C ALA A 74 -0.81 -14.96 40.52
N ASP A 75 -2.07 -15.34 40.31
CA ASP A 75 -2.81 -16.21 41.23
C ASP A 75 -2.17 -17.59 41.36
N ALA A 76 -1.74 -18.20 40.24
CA ALA A 76 -0.99 -19.46 40.23
C ALA A 76 0.18 -19.43 41.22
N ARG A 77 0.98 -18.35 41.12
CA ARG A 77 2.20 -18.19 41.90
C ARG A 77 1.91 -17.91 43.38
N GLN A 78 0.84 -17.18 43.68
CA GLN A 78 0.42 -16.90 45.05
C GLN A 78 -0.15 -18.15 45.73
N ASN A 79 -0.77 -19.04 44.96
CA ASN A 79 -1.52 -20.20 45.46
C ASN A 79 -1.00 -21.52 44.86
N PRO A 80 0.26 -21.95 45.13
CA PRO A 80 0.90 -23.06 44.44
C PRO A 80 0.21 -24.44 44.59
N ASN A 81 -0.58 -24.61 45.65
CA ASN A 81 -1.33 -25.84 45.91
C ASN A 81 -2.71 -25.88 45.23
N LYS A 82 -3.15 -24.77 44.61
CA LYS A 82 -4.43 -24.68 43.91
C LYS A 82 -4.36 -25.47 42.60
N ASP A 83 -5.33 -26.32 42.36
CA ASP A 83 -5.52 -26.93 41.04
C ASP A 83 -6.07 -25.88 40.08
N MET A 84 -5.36 -25.62 38.98
CA MET A 84 -5.73 -24.59 38.01
C MET A 84 -5.30 -24.97 36.60
N LEU A 85 -6.22 -24.79 35.64
CA LEU A 85 -5.96 -24.89 34.21
C LEU A 85 -6.17 -23.53 33.55
N ILE A 86 -5.14 -23.02 32.92
CA ILE A 86 -5.20 -21.85 32.06
C ILE A 86 -5.05 -22.32 30.61
N ILE A 87 -6.01 -22.03 29.74
CA ILE A 87 -5.92 -22.38 28.32
C ILE A 87 -6.05 -21.14 27.45
N ASN A 88 -5.16 -21.00 26.48
CA ASN A 88 -5.19 -19.94 25.48
C ASN A 88 -5.47 -20.55 24.10
N SER A 89 -6.68 -20.30 23.59
CA SER A 89 -7.16 -20.79 22.29
C SER A 89 -7.14 -19.71 21.19
N ASN A 90 -6.65 -18.51 21.51
CA ASN A 90 -6.49 -17.44 20.53
C ASN A 90 -5.54 -17.83 19.40
N THR A 91 -5.76 -17.24 18.22
CA THR A 91 -4.92 -17.49 17.04
C THR A 91 -3.50 -16.96 17.25
N ASN A 92 -2.56 -17.85 17.55
CA ASN A 92 -1.15 -17.55 17.81
C ASN A 92 -0.23 -18.13 16.72
N GLN A 93 0.16 -17.31 15.74
CA GLN A 93 0.94 -17.78 14.57
C GLN A 93 2.46 -17.56 14.71
N LYS A 94 2.91 -16.55 15.45
CA LYS A 94 4.33 -16.17 15.55
C LYS A 94 5.02 -16.97 16.66
N SER A 95 6.10 -17.67 16.31
CA SER A 95 6.85 -18.51 17.26
C SER A 95 7.39 -17.70 18.45
N SER A 96 7.93 -16.51 18.20
CA SER A 96 8.50 -15.65 19.25
C SER A 96 7.49 -15.25 20.33
N GLY A 97 6.25 -14.91 19.94
CA GLY A 97 5.17 -14.59 20.86
C GLY A 97 4.76 -15.81 21.70
N CYS A 98 4.60 -16.98 21.07
CA CYS A 98 4.29 -18.22 21.76
C CYS A 98 5.40 -18.61 22.76
N ILE A 99 6.67 -18.50 22.37
CA ILE A 99 7.82 -18.79 23.23
C ILE A 99 7.81 -17.87 24.44
N HIS A 100 7.53 -16.57 24.25
CA HIS A 100 7.45 -15.62 25.35
C HIS A 100 6.34 -15.99 26.35
N LEU A 101 5.15 -16.37 25.85
CA LEU A 101 4.03 -16.81 26.69
C LEU A 101 4.39 -18.06 27.50
N LEU A 102 4.94 -19.09 26.83
CA LEU A 102 5.33 -20.35 27.47
C LEU A 102 6.43 -20.12 28.52
N LYS A 103 7.45 -19.32 28.21
CA LYS A 103 8.51 -18.96 29.18
C LYS A 103 7.94 -18.21 30.38
N THR A 104 6.99 -17.30 30.15
CA THR A 104 6.34 -16.56 31.22
C THR A 104 5.55 -17.51 32.11
N ALA A 105 4.70 -18.37 31.56
CA ALA A 105 3.95 -19.35 32.34
C ALA A 105 4.86 -20.23 33.22
N ARG A 106 5.96 -20.76 32.65
CA ARG A 106 6.96 -21.55 33.40
C ARG A 106 7.59 -20.75 34.55
N LYS A 107 7.88 -19.46 34.34
CA LYS A 107 8.42 -18.56 35.37
C LYS A 107 7.45 -18.36 36.54
N TYR A 108 6.14 -18.46 36.30
CA TYR A 108 5.11 -18.41 37.34
C TYR A 108 4.81 -19.78 37.96
N GLY A 109 5.55 -20.83 37.61
CA GLY A 109 5.43 -22.17 38.21
C GLY A 109 4.45 -23.10 37.50
N LEU A 110 3.87 -22.69 36.36
CA LEU A 110 2.93 -23.54 35.62
C LEU A 110 3.67 -24.55 34.74
N ILE A 111 3.13 -25.78 34.70
CA ILE A 111 3.48 -26.78 33.69
C ILE A 111 2.89 -26.33 32.35
N THR A 112 3.66 -26.37 31.28
CA THR A 112 3.21 -25.88 29.97
C THR A 112 3.09 -26.99 28.95
N GLU A 113 1.98 -27.01 28.22
CA GLU A 113 1.77 -27.85 27.03
C GLU A 113 1.38 -26.96 25.85
N VAL A 114 1.78 -27.35 24.64
CA VAL A 114 1.39 -26.66 23.42
C VAL A 114 0.93 -27.68 22.38
N TYR A 115 -0.26 -27.45 21.83
CA TYR A 115 -0.89 -28.35 20.86
C TYR A 115 -1.06 -27.65 19.51
N ARG A 116 -0.74 -28.37 18.43
CA ARG A 116 -0.95 -27.93 17.05
C ARG A 116 -2.13 -28.68 16.44
N LEU A 117 -3.15 -27.93 16.05
CA LEU A 117 -4.35 -28.46 15.41
C LEU A 117 -4.27 -28.31 13.90
N HIS A 118 -4.66 -29.38 13.19
CA HIS A 118 -4.57 -29.49 11.72
C HIS A 118 -5.93 -29.70 11.02
N ASN A 119 -7.04 -29.62 11.76
CA ASN A 119 -8.37 -29.77 11.16
C ASN A 119 -8.72 -28.60 10.23
N PHE A 120 -9.56 -28.86 9.22
CA PHE A 120 -10.14 -27.88 8.32
C PHE A 120 -11.67 -27.96 8.35
N PHE A 121 -12.27 -27.58 9.49
CA PHE A 121 -13.72 -27.44 9.60
C PHE A 121 -14.23 -26.19 8.89
N ASP A 122 -15.54 -26.16 8.65
CA ASP A 122 -16.22 -24.99 8.13
C ASP A 122 -15.96 -23.76 8.99
N ASN A 123 -15.60 -22.68 8.31
CA ASN A 123 -15.22 -21.45 8.95
C ASN A 123 -16.46 -20.63 9.33
N THR A 124 -16.85 -20.73 10.60
CA THR A 124 -18.01 -20.02 11.18
C THR A 124 -17.88 -18.50 11.21
N HIS A 125 -16.67 -17.95 11.00
CA HIS A 125 -16.40 -16.50 11.08
C HIS A 125 -16.29 -15.83 9.70
N ASN A 126 -16.65 -16.52 8.61
CA ASN A 126 -16.59 -16.00 7.23
C ASN A 126 -15.22 -15.40 6.83
N VAL A 127 -14.13 -15.85 7.47
CA VAL A 127 -12.77 -15.48 7.08
C VAL A 127 -12.47 -16.07 5.69
N LYS A 128 -11.92 -15.26 4.79
CA LYS A 128 -11.62 -15.69 3.43
C LYS A 128 -10.68 -16.89 3.43
N GLN A 129 -10.94 -17.88 2.58
CA GLN A 129 -10.14 -19.10 2.46
C GLN A 129 -8.63 -18.78 2.30
N SER A 130 -8.27 -17.81 1.47
CA SER A 130 -6.88 -17.37 1.27
C SER A 130 -6.19 -16.93 2.56
N ASP A 131 -6.92 -16.33 3.51
CA ASP A 131 -6.40 -15.91 4.81
C ASP A 131 -6.21 -17.11 5.75
N VAL A 132 -7.13 -18.09 5.71
CA VAL A 132 -7.02 -19.36 6.44
C VAL A 132 -5.79 -20.15 5.98
N LEU A 133 -5.62 -20.33 4.68
CA LEU A 133 -4.45 -21.03 4.11
C LEU A 133 -3.15 -20.28 4.43
N SER A 134 -3.17 -18.95 4.32
CA SER A 134 -2.06 -18.09 4.72
C SER A 134 -1.66 -18.28 6.20
N ALA A 135 -2.65 -18.40 7.10
CA ALA A 135 -2.42 -18.66 8.51
C ALA A 135 -1.82 -20.05 8.74
N TYR A 136 -2.30 -21.07 8.04
CA TYR A 136 -1.75 -22.44 8.10
C TYR A 136 -0.27 -22.48 7.67
N ILE A 137 0.06 -21.86 6.54
CA ILE A 137 1.45 -21.76 6.05
C ILE A 137 2.34 -21.04 7.07
N LYS A 138 1.88 -19.91 7.63
CA LYS A 138 2.63 -19.18 8.67
C LYS A 138 2.89 -20.04 9.89
N LEU A 139 1.91 -20.81 10.35
CA LEU A 139 2.08 -21.73 11.48
C LEU A 139 3.16 -22.78 11.19
N ASN A 140 3.19 -23.33 9.97
CA ASN A 140 4.19 -24.32 9.55
C ASN A 140 5.60 -23.72 9.43
N GLN A 141 5.73 -22.44 9.08
CA GLN A 141 6.99 -21.71 9.06
C GLN A 141 7.47 -21.31 10.47
N ASN A 142 6.57 -21.29 11.45
CA ASN A 142 6.82 -20.80 12.82
C ASN A 142 6.68 -21.94 13.86
N LYS A 143 7.28 -23.09 13.59
CA LYS A 143 7.21 -24.29 14.47
C LYS A 143 7.77 -23.99 15.87
N LEU A 144 7.24 -24.68 16.87
CA LEU A 144 7.85 -24.73 18.21
C LEU A 144 8.49 -26.10 18.44
N ARG A 145 9.52 -26.13 19.27
CA ARG A 145 10.26 -27.37 19.59
C ARG A 145 9.39 -28.41 20.30
N ASP A 146 8.57 -27.96 21.25
CA ASP A 146 7.79 -28.83 22.16
C ASP A 146 6.32 -28.95 21.70
N GLU A 147 6.05 -28.73 20.41
CA GLU A 147 4.69 -28.71 19.83
C GLU A 147 4.13 -30.11 19.62
N ILE A 148 3.01 -30.43 20.30
CA ILE A 148 2.31 -31.71 20.16
C ILE A 148 1.32 -31.61 19.01
N HIS A 149 1.57 -32.33 17.93
CA HIS A 149 0.70 -32.37 16.76
C HIS A 149 -0.50 -33.29 17.01
N ILE A 150 -1.70 -32.75 16.84
CA ILE A 150 -2.95 -33.50 16.97
C ILE A 150 -3.37 -33.99 15.58
N GLU A 151 -3.61 -35.30 15.48
CA GLU A 151 -4.12 -35.92 14.25
C GLU A 151 -5.50 -35.33 13.90
N PRO A 152 -5.71 -34.84 12.67
CA PRO A 152 -6.96 -34.22 12.29
C PRO A 152 -8.06 -35.28 12.10
N ILE A 153 -9.23 -35.03 12.67
CA ILE A 153 -10.46 -35.79 12.38
C ILE A 153 -11.12 -35.28 11.09
N CYS A 154 -10.88 -34.03 10.71
CA CYS A 154 -11.29 -33.44 9.44
C CYS A 154 -10.02 -32.92 8.73
N PRO A 155 -9.29 -33.79 8.01
CA PRO A 155 -8.08 -33.39 7.31
C PRO A 155 -8.39 -32.43 6.15
N MET A 156 -7.37 -31.71 5.68
CA MET A 156 -7.50 -30.91 4.47
C MET A 156 -7.79 -31.80 3.25
N SER A 157 -8.57 -31.28 2.30
CA SER A 157 -8.76 -31.93 1.00
C SER A 157 -7.51 -31.84 0.13
N ASP A 158 -7.46 -32.64 -0.94
CA ASP A 158 -6.35 -32.62 -1.89
C ASP A 158 -6.25 -31.28 -2.62
N GLU A 159 -7.38 -30.61 -2.90
CA GLU A 159 -7.41 -29.28 -3.51
C GLU A 159 -6.75 -28.23 -2.59
N ILE A 160 -7.10 -28.24 -1.30
CA ILE A 160 -6.49 -27.34 -0.30
C ILE A 160 -4.99 -27.61 -0.19
N LYS A 161 -4.58 -28.88 -0.21
CA LYS A 161 -3.18 -29.28 -0.13
C LYS A 161 -2.38 -28.74 -1.33
N GLN A 162 -2.93 -28.88 -2.54
CA GLN A 162 -2.32 -28.32 -3.76
C GLN A 162 -2.25 -26.79 -3.71
N GLU A 163 -3.30 -26.12 -3.22
CA GLU A 163 -3.32 -24.66 -3.09
C GLU A 163 -2.26 -24.17 -2.08
N ILE A 164 -2.15 -24.83 -0.92
CA ILE A 164 -1.10 -24.55 0.07
C ILE A 164 0.29 -24.74 -0.53
N GLU A 165 0.50 -25.77 -1.34
CA GLU A 165 1.77 -26.03 -2.00
C GLU A 165 2.13 -24.91 -2.98
N LYS A 166 1.19 -24.49 -3.84
CA LYS A 166 1.36 -23.36 -4.75
C LYS A 166 1.66 -22.06 -3.99
N MET A 167 0.85 -21.74 -2.98
CA MET A 167 1.05 -20.56 -2.12
C MET A 167 2.41 -20.57 -1.40
N SER A 168 2.91 -21.74 -1.01
CA SER A 168 4.19 -21.86 -0.29
C SER A 168 5.40 -21.74 -1.21
N LYS A 169 5.26 -22.11 -2.49
CA LYS A 169 6.32 -22.00 -3.51
C LYS A 169 6.32 -20.66 -4.23
N PHE A 170 5.22 -19.90 -4.18
CA PHE A 170 5.10 -18.64 -4.88
C PHE A 170 6.18 -17.64 -4.45
N ASP A 171 7.02 -17.24 -5.41
CA ASP A 171 8.08 -16.27 -5.22
C ASP A 171 7.69 -14.91 -5.80
N ASN A 172 7.37 -13.96 -4.93
CA ASN A 172 7.07 -12.59 -5.31
C ASN A 172 8.23 -11.89 -6.03
N LYS A 173 9.48 -12.37 -5.88
CA LYS A 173 10.65 -11.69 -6.43
C LYS A 173 10.91 -12.00 -7.90
N ASN A 174 10.56 -13.21 -8.33
CA ASN A 174 10.84 -13.71 -9.67
C ASN A 174 9.53 -13.97 -10.43
N THR A 175 8.63 -12.99 -10.40
CA THR A 175 7.36 -13.10 -11.13
C THR A 175 7.65 -13.09 -12.63
N PRO A 176 7.21 -14.12 -13.38
CA PRO A 176 7.37 -14.14 -14.83
C PRO A 176 6.58 -13.00 -15.47
N PHE A 177 7.09 -12.48 -16.58
CA PHE A 177 6.36 -11.52 -17.41
C PHE A 177 5.27 -12.26 -18.19
N ASP A 178 4.04 -11.75 -18.14
CA ASP A 178 2.90 -12.27 -18.91
C ASP A 178 2.91 -11.59 -20.28
N GLU A 179 3.35 -12.32 -21.31
CA GLU A 179 3.43 -11.83 -22.69
C GLU A 179 2.05 -11.53 -23.29
N ASN A 180 0.98 -12.19 -22.83
CA ASN A 180 -0.37 -11.92 -23.37
C ASN A 180 -0.91 -10.59 -22.84
N ARG A 181 -0.64 -10.28 -21.57
CA ARG A 181 -1.05 -9.02 -20.93
C ARG A 181 0.00 -7.90 -21.05
N GLN A 182 1.20 -8.23 -21.53
CA GLN A 182 2.38 -7.36 -21.51
C GLN A 182 2.57 -6.71 -20.12
N SER A 183 2.57 -7.53 -19.07
CA SER A 183 2.57 -7.08 -17.68
C SER A 183 3.17 -8.11 -16.72
N TYR A 184 3.69 -7.67 -15.58
CA TYR A 184 4.06 -8.57 -14.47
C TYR A 184 2.87 -8.91 -13.55
N ILE A 185 1.69 -8.30 -13.79
CA ILE A 185 0.45 -8.59 -13.07
C ILE A 185 -0.22 -9.82 -13.70
N SER A 186 0.22 -11.01 -13.30
CA SER A 186 -0.38 -12.28 -13.73
C SER A 186 -1.51 -12.73 -12.81
N ASP A 187 -2.34 -13.67 -13.29
CA ASP A 187 -3.37 -14.32 -12.47
C ASP A 187 -2.78 -14.97 -11.21
N GLU A 188 -1.60 -15.60 -11.37
CA GLU A 188 -0.86 -16.19 -10.25
C GLU A 188 -0.44 -15.13 -9.23
N TYR A 189 0.05 -13.98 -9.68
CA TYR A 189 0.41 -12.87 -8.79
C TYR A 189 -0.81 -12.28 -8.10
N LEU A 190 -1.92 -12.09 -8.82
CA LEU A 190 -3.18 -11.62 -8.26
C LEU A 190 -3.74 -12.59 -7.20
N GLN A 191 -3.54 -13.90 -7.40
CA GLN A 191 -3.99 -14.93 -6.48
C GLN A 191 -3.12 -15.01 -5.21
N TYR A 192 -1.80 -15.08 -5.37
CA TYR A 192 -0.87 -15.44 -4.28
C TYR A 192 -0.08 -14.25 -3.71
N GLY A 193 0.06 -13.14 -4.45
CA GLY A 193 0.76 -11.92 -4.02
C GLY A 193 -0.05 -10.99 -3.10
N LYS A 194 -1.30 -11.32 -2.76
CA LYS A 194 -2.29 -10.47 -2.07
C LYS A 194 -1.83 -9.81 -0.75
N ARG A 195 -0.73 -10.29 -0.17
CA ARG A 195 -0.12 -9.66 1.02
C ARG A 195 0.49 -8.29 0.73
N ASN A 196 0.89 -8.01 -0.51
CA ASN A 196 1.67 -6.82 -0.86
C ASN A 196 0.84 -5.70 -1.47
N PHE A 197 -0.41 -5.97 -1.89
CA PHE A 197 -1.27 -5.00 -2.56
C PHE A 197 -2.71 -5.04 -2.05
N ILE A 198 -3.50 -4.06 -2.50
CA ILE A 198 -4.91 -3.85 -2.21
C ILE A 198 -5.63 -3.91 -3.55
N ILE A 199 -6.76 -4.60 -3.56
CA ILE A 199 -7.73 -4.62 -4.65
C ILE A 199 -8.97 -3.90 -4.14
N LYS A 200 -9.39 -2.83 -4.81
CA LYS A 200 -10.59 -2.08 -4.47
C LYS A 200 -11.59 -2.15 -5.62
N GLN A 201 -12.69 -2.86 -5.40
CA GLN A 201 -13.83 -2.86 -6.33
C GLN A 201 -14.42 -1.45 -6.42
N SER A 202 -14.74 -1.03 -7.65
CA SER A 202 -15.43 0.23 -7.91
C SER A 202 -16.90 0.12 -7.50
N LYS A 203 -17.47 1.22 -7.02
CA LYS A 203 -18.90 1.29 -6.68
C LYS A 203 -19.73 1.65 -7.91
N THR A 204 -19.19 2.53 -8.75
CA THR A 204 -19.83 2.97 -10.01
C THR A 204 -19.78 1.86 -11.07
N TYR A 205 -18.69 1.09 -11.09
CA TYR A 205 -18.45 0.01 -12.05
C TYR A 205 -18.09 -1.27 -11.30
N PRO A 206 -19.08 -2.03 -10.78
CA PRO A 206 -18.83 -3.23 -9.97
C PRO A 206 -17.94 -4.29 -10.63
N GLU A 207 -17.86 -4.29 -11.96
CA GLU A 207 -17.03 -5.17 -12.78
C GLU A 207 -15.54 -4.78 -12.78
N LEU A 208 -15.18 -3.61 -12.21
CA LEU A 208 -13.82 -3.07 -12.24
C LEU A 208 -13.16 -3.01 -10.85
N PHE A 209 -11.85 -3.24 -10.83
CA PHE A 209 -11.04 -3.29 -9.62
C PHE A 209 -9.76 -2.47 -9.77
N VAL A 210 -9.51 -1.56 -8.82
CA VAL A 210 -8.29 -0.76 -8.76
C VAL A 210 -7.21 -1.49 -7.95
N LEU A 211 -6.05 -1.68 -8.55
CA LEU A 211 -4.87 -2.30 -7.94
C LEU A 211 -3.92 -1.25 -7.36
N LYS A 212 -3.51 -1.46 -6.10
CA LYS A 212 -2.60 -0.55 -5.38
C LYS A 212 -1.66 -1.29 -4.45
N TYR A 213 -0.35 -1.05 -4.54
CA TYR A 213 0.59 -1.55 -3.53
C TYR A 213 0.26 -1.02 -2.12
N LYS A 214 0.53 -1.82 -1.08
CA LYS A 214 0.33 -1.40 0.32
C LYS A 214 1.37 -0.37 0.75
N ARG A 215 1.02 0.44 1.75
CA ARG A 215 1.88 1.54 2.24
C ARG A 215 3.25 1.04 2.74
N ASP A 216 3.29 -0.12 3.36
CA ASP A 216 4.52 -0.75 3.87
C ASP A 216 5.49 -1.17 2.75
N ILE A 217 5.00 -1.49 1.56
CA ILE A 217 5.85 -1.70 0.37
C ILE A 217 6.66 -0.44 0.06
N PHE A 218 6.00 0.72 0.08
CA PHE A 218 6.67 2.00 -0.13
C PHE A 218 7.67 2.31 0.99
N TYR A 219 7.26 2.21 2.26
CA TYR A 219 8.12 2.56 3.40
C TYR A 219 9.34 1.66 3.55
N ASN A 220 9.19 0.36 3.28
CA ASN A 220 10.28 -0.61 3.38
C ASN A 220 11.06 -0.78 2.07
N ASN A 221 10.72 0.00 1.02
CA ASN A 221 11.27 -0.14 -0.32
C ASN A 221 11.23 -1.60 -0.83
N ASN A 222 10.08 -2.26 -0.66
CA ASN A 222 9.86 -3.68 -0.95
C ASN A 222 9.15 -3.96 -2.26
N PHE A 223 9.43 -3.15 -3.28
CA PHE A 223 8.87 -3.33 -4.63
C PHE A 223 9.43 -4.58 -5.32
N ASP A 224 8.56 -5.21 -6.10
CA ASP A 224 8.83 -6.18 -7.17
C ASP A 224 8.21 -5.63 -8.48
N ASN A 225 8.43 -6.28 -9.62
CA ASN A 225 8.01 -5.74 -10.91
C ASN A 225 6.50 -5.57 -11.05
N ALA A 226 5.68 -6.46 -10.47
CA ALA A 226 4.23 -6.33 -10.48
C ALA A 226 3.78 -5.14 -9.61
N LEU A 227 4.37 -4.96 -8.42
CA LEU A 227 4.05 -3.83 -7.54
C LEU A 227 4.42 -2.48 -8.14
N LEU A 228 5.43 -2.42 -9.02
CA LEU A 228 5.73 -1.19 -9.77
C LEU A 228 4.56 -0.79 -10.66
N GLU A 229 3.82 -1.74 -11.21
CA GLU A 229 2.67 -1.52 -12.09
C GLU A 229 1.38 -1.26 -11.29
N MET A 230 1.27 -1.75 -10.05
CA MET A 230 0.09 -1.57 -9.19
C MET A 230 0.02 -0.18 -8.54
N ARG A 231 -0.02 0.87 -9.36
CA ARG A 231 -0.14 2.28 -8.94
C ARG A 231 -1.41 2.92 -9.52
N GLY A 232 -2.54 2.23 -9.39
CA GLY A 232 -3.83 2.68 -9.93
C GLY A 232 -4.27 1.96 -11.19
N THR A 233 -3.55 0.90 -11.62
CA THR A 233 -4.01 0.00 -12.69
C THR A 233 -5.40 -0.52 -12.37
N VAL A 234 -6.29 -0.49 -13.37
CA VAL A 234 -7.65 -1.00 -13.25
C VAL A 234 -7.75 -2.28 -14.07
N ILE A 235 -8.27 -3.32 -13.45
CA ILE A 235 -8.58 -4.59 -14.10
C ILE A 235 -10.09 -4.86 -14.09
N ASP A 236 -10.57 -5.67 -15.03
CA ASP A 236 -11.92 -6.23 -14.99
C ASP A 236 -12.02 -7.46 -14.06
N GLU A 237 -13.20 -8.07 -13.98
CA GLU A 237 -13.45 -9.29 -13.20
C GLU A 237 -12.71 -10.54 -13.73
N TYR A 238 -12.20 -10.48 -14.95
CA TYR A 238 -11.43 -11.54 -15.61
C TYR A 238 -9.91 -11.26 -15.58
N ASN A 239 -9.48 -10.27 -14.78
CA ASN A 239 -8.10 -9.82 -14.62
C ASN A 239 -7.45 -9.25 -15.91
N ASN A 240 -8.22 -8.77 -16.88
CA ASN A 240 -7.69 -8.01 -18.01
C ASN A 240 -7.45 -6.56 -17.59
N ILE A 241 -6.36 -5.95 -18.07
CA ILE A 241 -6.04 -4.55 -17.76
C ILE A 241 -6.90 -3.64 -18.63
N ILE A 242 -7.72 -2.80 -18.00
CA ILE A 242 -8.64 -1.86 -18.65
C ILE A 242 -8.09 -0.42 -18.62
N VAL A 243 -7.37 -0.04 -17.56
CA VAL A 243 -6.70 1.26 -17.43
C VAL A 243 -5.27 1.04 -16.95
N ARG A 244 -4.30 1.68 -17.62
CA ARG A 244 -2.88 1.47 -17.35
C ARG A 244 -2.14 2.79 -17.08
N PRO A 245 -2.06 3.25 -15.82
CA PRO A 245 -1.29 4.44 -15.45
C PRO A 245 0.23 4.21 -15.43
N PHE A 246 0.99 5.27 -15.15
CA PHE A 246 2.43 5.18 -14.96
C PHE A 246 2.86 4.14 -13.91
N LYS A 247 3.91 3.39 -14.24
CA LYS A 247 4.64 2.57 -13.27
C LYS A 247 5.27 3.45 -12.18
N LYS A 248 5.60 2.85 -11.04
CA LYS A 248 6.30 3.51 -9.94
C LYS A 248 7.72 3.89 -10.35
N VAL A 249 7.96 5.19 -10.49
CA VAL A 249 9.28 5.78 -10.69
C VAL A 249 9.91 6.17 -9.34
N PHE A 250 11.24 6.08 -9.23
CA PHE A 250 12.01 6.38 -8.01
C PHE A 250 12.69 7.75 -8.10
N ASN A 251 12.90 8.40 -6.95
CA ASN A 251 13.73 9.61 -6.92
C ASN A 251 15.20 9.26 -7.18
N TYR A 252 15.95 10.20 -7.76
CA TYR A 252 17.40 10.05 -7.97
C TYR A 252 18.13 9.63 -6.68
N SER A 253 17.80 10.29 -5.57
CA SER A 253 18.32 9.98 -4.23
C SER A 253 18.01 8.55 -3.75
N GLU A 254 16.85 7.99 -4.12
CA GLU A 254 16.51 6.60 -3.83
C GLU A 254 17.37 5.64 -4.66
N ARG A 255 17.67 6.00 -5.92
CA ARG A 255 18.45 5.16 -6.83
C ARG A 255 19.94 5.13 -6.50
N ILE A 256 20.52 6.23 -6.03
CA ILE A 256 21.96 6.28 -5.65
C ILE A 256 22.24 5.84 -4.21
N ALA A 257 21.21 5.51 -3.43
CA ALA A 257 21.40 5.05 -2.05
C ALA A 257 22.18 3.73 -2.00
N LYS A 258 23.06 3.56 -0.98
CA LYS A 258 23.97 2.41 -0.81
C LYS A 258 23.32 1.02 -0.90
N LYS A 259 22.01 0.91 -0.66
CA LYS A 259 21.24 -0.34 -0.72
C LYS A 259 20.01 -0.21 -1.63
N SER A 260 20.09 0.63 -2.65
CA SER A 260 19.02 0.74 -3.65
C SER A 260 18.81 -0.62 -4.31
N LYS A 261 17.54 -1.03 -4.43
CA LYS A 261 17.16 -2.21 -5.22
C LYS A 261 17.20 -1.94 -6.72
N TYR A 262 17.11 -0.66 -7.10
CA TYR A 262 17.11 -0.19 -8.49
C TYR A 262 18.22 0.85 -8.64
N PRO A 263 19.50 0.45 -8.49
CA PRO A 263 20.60 1.39 -8.55
C PRO A 263 20.68 2.07 -9.90
N ILE A 264 21.26 3.27 -9.93
CA ILE A 264 21.62 3.95 -11.18
C ILE A 264 23.02 4.54 -11.03
N SER A 265 23.77 4.52 -12.13
CA SER A 265 25.01 5.26 -12.31
C SER A 265 24.87 6.11 -13.55
N ILE A 266 25.05 7.42 -13.40
CA ILE A 266 24.94 8.40 -14.48
C ILE A 266 26.05 9.43 -14.28
N ASP A 267 26.82 9.70 -15.34
CA ASP A 267 27.90 10.68 -15.34
C ASP A 267 27.37 12.11 -15.53
N ASP A 268 28.12 13.10 -15.08
CA ASP A 268 27.74 14.51 -15.20
C ASP A 268 27.68 15.00 -16.66
N ASN A 269 28.41 14.37 -17.58
CA ASN A 269 28.35 14.67 -19.01
C ASN A 269 27.26 13.88 -19.75
N HIS A 270 26.58 12.93 -19.09
CA HIS A 270 25.51 12.15 -19.70
C HIS A 270 24.35 13.08 -20.07
N LEU A 271 23.89 12.99 -21.31
CA LEU A 271 22.81 13.84 -21.81
C LEU A 271 21.45 13.30 -21.40
N VAL A 272 20.61 14.19 -20.88
CA VAL A 272 19.26 13.86 -20.43
C VAL A 272 18.25 14.87 -20.98
N ASP A 273 17.00 14.43 -21.07
CA ASP A 273 15.86 15.30 -21.27
C ASP A 273 15.15 15.51 -19.92
N ALA A 274 14.91 16.75 -19.54
CA ALA A 274 14.29 17.12 -18.28
C ALA A 274 12.91 17.73 -18.51
N VAL A 275 11.87 16.99 -18.17
CA VAL A 275 10.48 17.45 -18.23
C VAL A 275 10.11 18.09 -16.89
N LEU A 276 9.60 19.33 -16.92
CA LEU A 276 9.14 20.02 -15.73
C LEU A 276 8.12 19.16 -15.00
N LYS A 277 8.38 18.87 -13.72
CA LYS A 277 7.43 18.14 -12.91
C LYS A 277 6.45 19.12 -12.26
N VAL A 278 5.28 19.28 -12.87
CA VAL A 278 4.13 20.02 -12.31
C VAL A 278 3.71 19.38 -10.99
N ASN A 279 3.32 20.20 -10.00
CA ASN A 279 2.89 19.76 -8.68
C ASN A 279 1.37 19.75 -8.54
N GLY A 280 0.74 18.68 -9.02
CA GLY A 280 -0.70 18.45 -8.91
C GLY A 280 -1.04 17.06 -8.34
N PHE A 281 -2.25 16.58 -8.62
CA PHE A 281 -2.59 15.17 -8.50
C PHE A 281 -2.72 14.51 -9.88
N LEU A 282 -2.46 13.20 -9.93
CA LEU A 282 -2.55 12.44 -11.18
C LEU A 282 -4.01 12.13 -11.52
N GLY A 283 -4.52 12.78 -12.56
CA GLY A 283 -5.74 12.43 -13.29
C GLY A 283 -5.46 11.39 -14.37
N VAL A 284 -6.35 10.41 -14.50
CA VAL A 284 -6.21 9.29 -15.44
C VAL A 284 -7.51 9.14 -16.21
N CYS A 285 -7.44 9.19 -17.55
CA CYS A 285 -8.58 9.15 -18.45
C CYS A 285 -8.37 8.04 -19.49
N THR A 286 -9.36 7.18 -19.71
CA THR A 286 -9.27 6.11 -20.73
C THR A 286 -10.63 5.88 -21.36
N TYR A 287 -10.73 6.11 -22.67
CA TYR A 287 -11.89 5.65 -23.43
C TYR A 287 -11.74 4.16 -23.72
N VAL A 288 -12.69 3.36 -23.24
CA VAL A 288 -12.65 1.91 -23.38
C VAL A 288 -13.45 1.51 -24.62
N GLU A 289 -12.83 0.74 -25.51
CA GLU A 289 -13.49 0.16 -26.68
C GLU A 289 -13.01 -1.27 -26.86
N LEU A 290 -13.76 -2.21 -26.26
CA LEU A 290 -13.44 -3.62 -26.29
C LEU A 290 -13.95 -4.27 -27.57
N ASN A 291 -13.21 -5.25 -28.09
CA ASN A 291 -13.66 -6.07 -29.20
C ASN A 291 -14.66 -7.16 -28.74
N GLU A 292 -15.47 -7.69 -29.66
CA GLU A 292 -16.50 -8.71 -29.38
C GLU A 292 -15.98 -10.00 -28.75
N THR A 293 -14.68 -10.29 -28.91
CA THR A 293 -14.04 -11.47 -28.32
C THR A 293 -13.58 -11.27 -26.89
N HIS A 294 -13.58 -10.03 -26.39
CA HIS A 294 -13.19 -9.71 -25.02
C HIS A 294 -14.30 -10.16 -24.06
N PRO A 295 -13.97 -10.85 -22.94
CA PRO A 295 -15.00 -11.40 -22.05
C PRO A 295 -15.89 -10.31 -21.41
N SER A 296 -15.35 -9.11 -21.19
CA SER A 296 -16.11 -7.93 -20.74
C SER A 296 -16.72 -7.08 -21.87
N PHE A 297 -16.89 -7.59 -23.09
CA PHE A 297 -17.46 -6.81 -24.20
C PHE A 297 -18.83 -6.18 -23.86
N ASN A 298 -19.68 -6.93 -23.16
CA ASN A 298 -21.01 -6.47 -22.73
C ASN A 298 -21.02 -5.74 -21.37
N ALA A 299 -19.85 -5.46 -20.78
CA ALA A 299 -19.78 -4.80 -19.49
C ALA A 299 -20.21 -3.33 -19.60
N SER A 300 -20.77 -2.80 -18.51
CA SER A 300 -21.37 -1.46 -18.50
C SER A 300 -20.37 -0.34 -18.81
N PHE A 301 -19.07 -0.56 -18.57
CA PHE A 301 -18.00 0.39 -18.80
C PHE A 301 -17.48 0.42 -20.25
N ASN A 302 -17.84 -0.56 -21.09
CA ASN A 302 -17.42 -0.55 -22.50
C ASN A 302 -18.07 0.63 -23.24
N HIS A 303 -17.34 1.24 -24.16
CA HIS A 303 -17.70 2.49 -24.86
C HIS A 303 -17.92 3.69 -23.93
N GLN A 304 -17.31 3.70 -22.74
CA GLN A 304 -17.29 4.84 -21.82
C GLN A 304 -15.88 5.38 -21.61
N VAL A 305 -15.80 6.64 -21.20
CA VAL A 305 -14.56 7.22 -20.66
C VAL A 305 -14.51 6.96 -19.17
N LEU A 306 -13.46 6.27 -18.74
CA LEU A 306 -13.17 6.03 -17.33
C LEU A 306 -12.25 7.13 -16.80
N TYR A 307 -12.71 7.78 -15.74
CA TYR A 307 -11.95 8.77 -14.98
C TYR A 307 -11.51 8.17 -13.66
N SER A 308 -10.20 8.08 -13.46
CA SER A 308 -9.63 7.52 -12.23
C SER A 308 -8.48 8.35 -11.70
N THR A 309 -8.03 7.98 -10.51
CA THR A 309 -6.78 8.45 -9.91
C THR A 309 -5.94 7.24 -9.50
N THR A 310 -4.75 7.47 -8.94
CA THR A 310 -3.86 6.40 -8.42
C THR A 310 -4.50 5.44 -7.41
N GLY A 311 -5.69 5.72 -6.87
CA GLY A 311 -6.30 4.89 -5.84
C GLY A 311 -7.80 4.66 -5.92
N SER A 312 -8.51 5.18 -6.94
CA SER A 312 -9.96 5.04 -7.01
C SER A 312 -10.54 5.45 -8.36
N LEU A 313 -11.64 4.80 -8.73
CA LEU A 313 -12.62 5.26 -9.72
C LEU A 313 -13.71 6.14 -9.07
N ASP A 314 -13.98 5.96 -7.77
CA ASP A 314 -15.13 6.61 -7.11
C ASP A 314 -14.82 7.79 -6.17
N SER A 315 -13.55 8.20 -6.05
CA SER A 315 -13.18 9.26 -5.09
C SER A 315 -13.63 10.64 -5.56
N ASP A 316 -13.72 11.61 -4.65
CA ASP A 316 -13.99 13.00 -5.05
C ASP A 316 -12.90 13.56 -6.00
N PHE A 317 -11.65 13.12 -5.86
CA PHE A 317 -10.59 13.38 -6.84
C PHE A 317 -10.84 12.77 -8.23
N ALA A 318 -11.57 11.66 -8.32
CA ALA A 318 -11.90 11.05 -9.61
C ALA A 318 -13.02 11.85 -10.31
N LYS A 319 -13.99 12.35 -9.54
CA LYS A 319 -15.00 13.31 -10.03
C LYS A 319 -14.39 14.64 -10.44
N MET A 320 -13.43 15.13 -9.67
CA MET A 320 -12.67 16.33 -10.01
C MET A 320 -11.89 16.13 -11.32
N ASN A 321 -11.20 15.00 -11.48
CA ASN A 321 -10.56 14.63 -12.74
C ASN A 321 -11.55 14.62 -13.92
N GLN A 322 -12.74 14.05 -13.74
CA GLN A 322 -13.79 14.08 -14.76
C GLN A 322 -14.18 15.50 -15.14
N ALA A 323 -14.50 16.36 -14.17
CA ALA A 323 -14.91 17.75 -14.42
C ALA A 323 -13.83 18.55 -15.19
N HIS A 324 -12.56 18.25 -14.94
CA HIS A 324 -11.45 18.85 -15.66
C HIS A 324 -11.29 18.30 -17.08
N CYS A 325 -11.44 16.98 -17.26
CA CYS A 325 -11.03 16.28 -18.48
C CYS A 325 -12.16 15.92 -19.46
N GLU A 326 -13.44 16.04 -19.08
CA GLU A 326 -14.57 15.64 -19.94
C GLU A 326 -14.62 16.41 -21.27
N LYS A 327 -14.11 17.63 -21.29
CA LYS A 327 -13.96 18.43 -22.51
C LYS A 327 -13.01 17.82 -23.56
N TYR A 328 -12.19 16.85 -23.16
CA TYR A 328 -11.25 16.14 -24.04
C TYR A 328 -11.77 14.76 -24.50
N GLU A 329 -13.00 14.36 -24.15
CA GLU A 329 -13.56 13.07 -24.61
C GLU A 329 -13.49 12.81 -26.12
N PRO A 330 -13.72 13.81 -27.00
CA PRO A 330 -13.55 13.60 -28.44
C PRO A 330 -12.13 13.14 -28.82
N LEU A 331 -11.10 13.62 -28.12
CA LEU A 331 -9.72 13.17 -28.32
C LEU A 331 -9.54 11.74 -27.82
N PHE A 332 -10.05 11.41 -26.62
CA PHE A 332 -9.91 10.05 -26.08
C PHE A 332 -10.54 9.00 -27.00
N LYS A 333 -11.65 9.33 -27.66
CA LYS A 333 -12.31 8.47 -28.65
C LYS A 333 -11.50 8.25 -29.94
N GLN A 334 -10.61 9.16 -30.30
CA GLN A 334 -9.68 8.97 -31.41
C GLN A 334 -8.54 8.00 -31.06
N TYR A 335 -8.29 7.80 -29.77
CA TYR A 335 -7.27 6.90 -29.24
C TYR A 335 -7.89 5.87 -28.28
N PRO A 336 -8.79 4.99 -28.78
CA PRO A 336 -9.41 3.98 -27.94
C PRO A 336 -8.36 3.12 -27.25
N ASN A 337 -8.65 2.74 -26.00
CA ASN A 337 -7.76 1.94 -25.15
C ASN A 337 -6.36 2.55 -24.97
N HIS A 338 -6.27 3.88 -24.98
CA HIS A 338 -5.10 4.62 -24.51
C HIS A 338 -5.44 5.34 -23.21
N THR A 339 -4.56 5.22 -22.22
CA THR A 339 -4.65 5.91 -20.95
C THR A 339 -3.93 7.25 -21.03
N PHE A 340 -4.70 8.33 -21.06
CA PHE A 340 -4.22 9.71 -20.96
C PHE A 340 -4.00 10.08 -19.49
N LEU A 341 -2.86 10.68 -19.20
CA LEU A 341 -2.38 10.99 -17.86
C LEU A 341 -2.18 12.50 -17.75
N PHE A 342 -2.90 13.13 -16.84
CA PHE A 342 -2.81 14.56 -16.59
C PHE A 342 -2.30 14.81 -15.17
N GLU A 343 -1.46 15.83 -15.00
CA GLU A 343 -1.29 16.46 -13.70
C GLU A 343 -2.37 17.55 -13.59
N ILE A 344 -3.31 17.34 -12.67
CA ILE A 344 -4.43 18.25 -12.42
C ILE A 344 -4.05 19.17 -11.25
N THR A 345 -4.13 20.47 -11.48
CA THR A 345 -3.98 21.49 -10.44
C THR A 345 -5.33 22.16 -10.23
N ASP A 346 -5.99 21.85 -9.13
CA ASP A 346 -7.29 22.40 -8.75
C ASP A 346 -7.17 23.24 -7.48
N GLU A 347 -7.97 24.30 -7.37
CA GLU A 347 -7.96 25.22 -6.22
C GLU A 347 -8.29 24.54 -4.88
N LYS A 348 -9.03 23.42 -4.91
CA LYS A 348 -9.44 22.65 -3.74
C LYS A 348 -8.39 21.60 -3.36
N ASP A 349 -7.40 21.32 -4.21
CA ASP A 349 -6.26 20.48 -3.88
C ASP A 349 -5.03 21.32 -3.56
N VAL A 350 -4.60 21.17 -2.32
CA VAL A 350 -3.56 21.98 -1.74
C VAL A 350 -2.19 21.35 -2.01
N HIS A 351 -1.42 22.01 -2.86
CA HIS A 351 -0.09 21.57 -3.28
C HIS A 351 1.02 22.46 -2.71
N ILE A 352 2.26 21.95 -2.75
CA ILE A 352 3.42 22.61 -2.12
C ILE A 352 3.93 23.75 -3.00
N ILE A 353 3.86 23.58 -4.32
CA ILE A 353 4.20 24.62 -5.28
C ILE A 353 2.91 25.28 -5.75
N LYS A 354 2.95 26.61 -5.89
CA LYS A 354 1.88 27.35 -6.53
C LYS A 354 1.99 27.14 -8.04
N GLU A 355 1.06 26.38 -8.58
CA GLU A 355 0.95 26.08 -10.01
C GLU A 355 -0.20 26.87 -10.63
N ALA A 356 -0.18 27.02 -11.96
CA ALA A 356 -1.36 27.51 -12.68
C ALA A 356 -2.46 26.43 -12.64
N PHE A 357 -3.69 26.83 -12.32
CA PHE A 357 -4.82 25.90 -12.30
C PHE A 357 -5.15 25.36 -13.69
N GLY A 358 -5.57 24.09 -13.75
CA GLY A 358 -5.95 23.40 -14.97
C GLY A 358 -5.29 22.03 -15.11
N GLU A 359 -5.28 21.52 -16.35
CA GLU A 359 -4.78 20.18 -16.67
C GLU A 359 -3.52 20.28 -17.52
N THR A 360 -2.45 19.60 -17.10
CA THR A 360 -1.25 19.42 -17.92
C THR A 360 -1.18 17.97 -18.36
N LEU A 361 -1.24 17.70 -19.67
CA LEU A 361 -1.04 16.35 -20.21
C LEU A 361 0.41 15.96 -19.99
N ILE A 362 0.65 14.83 -19.32
CA ILE A 362 2.00 14.36 -18.95
C ILE A 362 2.31 12.95 -19.45
N GLY A 363 1.33 12.21 -19.99
CA GLY A 363 1.57 10.88 -20.52
C GLY A 363 0.40 10.33 -21.33
N ILE A 364 0.72 9.42 -22.24
CA ILE A 364 -0.24 8.56 -22.95
C ILE A 364 0.35 7.15 -22.93
N ILE A 365 -0.44 6.16 -22.51
CA ILE A 365 -0.02 4.76 -22.43
C ILE A 365 -1.01 3.90 -23.21
N ASP A 366 -0.50 3.09 -24.13
CA ASP A 366 -1.27 2.01 -24.77
C ASP A 366 -1.61 0.93 -23.73
N VAL A 367 -2.89 0.67 -23.53
CA VAL A 367 -3.36 -0.28 -22.50
C VAL A 367 -2.98 -1.73 -22.81
N ALA A 368 -2.93 -2.12 -24.07
CA ALA A 368 -2.61 -3.49 -24.47
C ALA A 368 -1.12 -3.79 -24.30
N THR A 369 -0.26 -2.88 -24.76
CA THR A 369 1.19 -3.10 -24.78
C THR A 369 1.91 -2.54 -23.55
N GLY A 370 1.33 -1.56 -22.87
CA GLY A 370 2.02 -0.78 -21.85
C GLY A 370 3.08 0.16 -22.38
N ARG A 371 3.17 0.35 -23.70
CA ARG A 371 4.07 1.32 -24.31
C ARG A 371 3.62 2.73 -23.93
N GLN A 372 4.50 3.46 -23.28
CA GLN A 372 4.32 4.88 -23.07
C GLN A 372 4.76 5.63 -24.33
N PHE A 373 3.97 6.60 -24.76
CA PHE A 373 4.34 7.52 -25.84
C PHE A 373 5.54 8.38 -25.39
N SER A 374 6.46 8.63 -26.31
CA SER A 374 7.54 9.60 -26.13
C SER A 374 6.97 11.00 -25.94
N GLU A 375 7.76 11.90 -25.34
CA GLU A 375 7.33 13.29 -25.14
C GLU A 375 7.00 13.99 -26.47
N SER A 376 7.70 13.66 -27.56
CA SER A 376 7.40 14.17 -28.90
C SER A 376 6.07 13.66 -29.45
N GLU A 377 5.74 12.38 -29.26
CA GLU A 377 4.44 11.83 -29.68
C GLU A 377 3.30 12.51 -28.91
N ILE A 378 3.49 12.76 -27.60
CA ILE A 378 2.48 13.44 -26.78
C ILE A 378 2.34 14.91 -27.21
N ASP A 379 3.45 15.61 -27.51
CA ASP A 379 3.43 16.98 -28.02
C ASP A 379 2.70 17.06 -29.37
N GLU A 380 2.89 16.09 -30.26
CA GLU A 380 2.20 16.01 -31.55
C GLU A 380 0.68 15.86 -31.37
N VAL A 381 0.25 14.97 -30.48
CA VAL A 381 -1.18 14.79 -30.13
C VAL A 381 -1.77 16.10 -29.61
N ALA A 382 -1.08 16.75 -28.65
CA ALA A 382 -1.54 18.01 -28.07
C ALA A 382 -1.60 19.15 -29.10
N ASN A 383 -0.59 19.28 -29.94
CA ASN A 383 -0.52 20.32 -30.97
C ASN A 383 -1.60 20.14 -32.04
N THR A 384 -1.82 18.90 -32.48
CA THR A 384 -2.87 18.57 -33.47
C THR A 384 -4.23 18.92 -32.91
N PHE A 385 -4.55 18.45 -31.71
CA PHE A 385 -5.81 18.77 -31.03
C PHE A 385 -6.00 20.29 -30.88
N ASN A 386 -4.98 21.00 -30.40
CA ASN A 386 -5.04 22.45 -30.20
C ASN A 386 -5.27 23.21 -31.51
N ALA A 387 -4.64 22.78 -32.61
CA ALA A 387 -4.83 23.37 -33.92
C ALA A 387 -6.24 23.13 -34.47
N GLU A 388 -6.83 21.95 -34.23
CA GLU A 388 -8.20 21.65 -34.61
C GLU A 388 -9.21 22.47 -33.80
N GLN A 389 -9.04 22.57 -32.49
CA GLN A 389 -9.90 23.39 -31.63
C GLN A 389 -9.84 24.87 -32.04
N ALA A 390 -8.65 25.39 -32.36
CA ALA A 390 -8.49 26.76 -32.84
C ALA A 390 -9.24 27.01 -34.16
N LYS A 391 -9.21 26.05 -35.12
CA LYS A 391 -9.98 26.14 -36.37
C LYS A 391 -11.49 26.15 -36.14
N GLN A 392 -11.96 25.47 -35.10
CA GLN A 392 -13.37 25.42 -34.71
C GLN A 392 -13.80 26.63 -33.87
N GLY A 393 -12.87 27.52 -33.51
CA GLY A 393 -13.16 28.68 -32.65
C GLY A 393 -13.34 28.33 -31.17
N ASN A 394 -12.96 27.13 -30.75
CA ASN A 394 -13.07 26.68 -29.36
C ASN A 394 -11.88 27.18 -28.54
N ALA A 395 -12.13 27.52 -27.27
CA ALA A 395 -11.09 27.95 -26.34
C ALA A 395 -10.37 26.79 -25.63
N ILE A 396 -10.77 25.54 -25.90
CA ILE A 396 -10.23 24.34 -25.26
C ILE A 396 -8.80 24.11 -25.77
N LYS A 397 -7.84 23.94 -24.86
CA LYS A 397 -6.44 23.65 -25.18
C LYS A 397 -5.84 22.65 -24.21
N ILE A 398 -5.03 21.74 -24.73
CA ILE A 398 -4.15 20.87 -23.95
C ILE A 398 -2.85 21.59 -23.68
N ILE A 399 -2.46 21.63 -22.41
CA ILE A 399 -1.18 22.18 -21.96
C ILE A 399 -0.18 21.03 -21.79
N ARG A 400 1.08 21.30 -22.14
CA ARG A 400 2.22 20.40 -22.00
C ARG A 400 3.28 21.01 -21.09
N PRO A 401 4.00 20.21 -20.30
CA PRO A 401 5.08 20.71 -19.45
C PRO A 401 6.24 21.23 -20.29
N THR A 402 7.00 22.18 -19.76
CA THR A 402 8.27 22.62 -20.38
C THR A 402 9.28 21.47 -20.37
N ILE A 403 10.02 21.31 -21.47
CA ILE A 403 11.05 20.28 -21.63
C ILE A 403 12.38 20.95 -21.96
N ILE A 404 13.42 20.60 -21.22
CA ILE A 404 14.81 20.94 -21.53
C ILE A 404 15.44 19.71 -22.17
N LYS A 405 15.80 19.80 -23.45
CA LYS A 405 16.35 18.66 -24.21
C LYS A 405 17.88 18.66 -24.20
N ASN A 406 18.48 17.47 -24.18
CA ASN A 406 19.91 17.23 -24.34
C ASN A 406 20.80 18.07 -23.39
N ILE A 407 20.39 18.22 -22.12
CA ILE A 407 21.21 18.91 -21.11
C ILE A 407 22.17 17.92 -20.45
N PRO A 408 23.46 18.26 -20.24
CA PRO A 408 24.35 17.45 -19.41
C PRO A 408 23.80 17.32 -17.99
N PHE A 409 23.83 16.11 -17.43
CA PHE A 409 23.26 15.85 -16.10
C PHE A 409 23.88 16.73 -14.98
N GLY A 410 25.17 17.05 -15.09
CA GLY A 410 25.88 17.98 -14.21
C GLY A 410 25.26 19.39 -14.19
N GLU A 411 24.91 19.90 -15.37
CA GLU A 411 24.25 21.20 -15.53
C GLU A 411 22.81 21.17 -15.01
N LEU A 412 22.07 20.07 -15.26
CA LEU A 412 20.74 19.89 -14.70
C LEU A 412 20.75 19.89 -13.16
N LYS A 413 21.77 19.28 -12.52
CA LYS A 413 21.95 19.34 -11.07
C LYS A 413 22.24 20.75 -10.58
N ALA A 414 23.00 21.55 -11.34
CA ALA A 414 23.26 22.94 -11.00
C ALA A 414 21.97 23.78 -11.08
N LEU A 415 21.21 23.63 -12.17
CA LEU A 415 19.91 24.26 -12.36
C LEU A 415 18.92 23.89 -11.25
N LEU A 416 18.86 22.61 -10.87
CA LEU A 416 17.96 22.11 -9.83
C LEU A 416 18.08 22.87 -8.50
N LYS A 417 19.27 23.41 -8.17
CA LYS A 417 19.51 24.13 -6.92
C LYS A 417 18.75 25.47 -6.85
N THR A 418 18.42 26.07 -7.99
CA THR A 418 17.87 27.43 -8.06
C THR A 418 16.41 27.48 -8.49
N VAL A 419 15.79 26.35 -8.84
CA VAL A 419 14.39 26.34 -9.28
C VAL A 419 13.41 26.40 -8.11
N GLU A 420 12.33 27.15 -8.28
CA GLU A 420 11.23 27.28 -7.31
C GLU A 420 10.06 26.30 -7.56
N HIS A 421 10.19 25.39 -8.52
CA HIS A 421 9.18 24.36 -8.82
C HIS A 421 9.57 23.00 -8.22
N GLU A 422 8.72 21.97 -8.36
CA GLU A 422 8.93 20.66 -7.68
C GLU A 422 10.19 19.93 -8.16
N GLY A 423 10.53 20.07 -9.44
CA GLY A 423 11.75 19.56 -10.04
C GLY A 423 11.48 19.01 -11.43
N PHE A 424 12.12 17.90 -11.80
CA PHE A 424 12.06 17.33 -13.14
C PHE A 424 11.77 15.82 -13.13
N MET A 425 11.07 15.34 -14.15
CA MET A 425 11.11 13.95 -14.61
C MET A 425 12.25 13.85 -15.62
N VAL A 426 13.20 12.94 -15.40
CA VAL A 426 14.46 12.89 -16.15
C VAL A 426 14.49 11.63 -17.02
N PHE A 427 14.61 11.85 -18.33
CA PHE A 427 14.69 10.82 -19.35
C PHE A 427 16.09 10.76 -19.93
N ASP A 428 16.52 9.57 -20.34
CA ASP A 428 17.71 9.44 -21.18
C ASP A 428 17.46 10.10 -22.53
N SER A 429 18.34 10.99 -22.99
CA SER A 429 18.05 11.73 -24.22
C SER A 429 18.14 10.87 -25.49
N GLN A 430 18.84 9.74 -25.45
CA GLN A 430 18.99 8.84 -26.58
C GLN A 430 17.89 7.76 -26.60
N SER A 431 17.75 7.00 -25.52
CA SER A 431 16.78 5.90 -25.43
C SER A 431 15.37 6.38 -25.12
N GLN A 432 15.20 7.62 -24.65
CA GLN A 432 13.95 8.19 -24.16
C GLN A 432 13.36 7.40 -22.98
N GLU A 433 14.17 6.60 -22.29
CA GLU A 433 13.78 5.87 -21.10
C GLU A 433 13.65 6.82 -19.89
N LEU A 434 12.55 6.71 -19.14
CA LEU A 434 12.37 7.45 -17.90
C LEU A 434 13.28 6.91 -16.79
N LEU A 435 14.33 7.66 -16.45
CA LEU A 435 15.36 7.22 -15.51
C LEU A 435 14.95 7.40 -14.06
N PHE A 436 14.51 8.60 -13.68
CA PHE A 436 14.15 8.95 -12.31
C PHE A 436 13.41 10.29 -12.23
N LYS A 437 12.93 10.62 -11.04
CA LYS A 437 12.48 11.97 -10.68
C LYS A 437 13.55 12.69 -9.87
N LEU A 438 13.80 13.95 -10.22
CA LEU A 438 14.77 14.82 -9.58
C LEU A 438 14.01 15.95 -8.88
N LYS A 439 14.14 16.07 -7.56
CA LYS A 439 13.36 17.01 -6.74
C LYS A 439 14.21 18.20 -6.32
N SER A 440 13.67 19.41 -6.44
CA SER A 440 14.39 20.62 -6.03
C SER A 440 14.55 20.70 -4.51
N PRO A 441 15.65 21.29 -4.01
CA PRO A 441 15.78 21.61 -2.60
C PRO A 441 14.62 22.48 -2.10
N TYR A 442 14.23 23.51 -2.87
CA TYR A 442 13.11 24.40 -2.57
C TYR A 442 11.83 23.61 -2.22
N TYR A 443 11.46 22.64 -3.06
CA TYR A 443 10.30 21.78 -2.81
C TYR A 443 10.50 20.87 -1.59
N LEU A 444 11.66 20.20 -1.48
CA LEU A 444 11.90 19.23 -0.42
C LEU A 444 11.88 19.89 0.96
N ILE A 445 12.50 21.07 1.11
CA ILE A 445 12.54 21.85 2.35
C ILE A 445 11.13 22.32 2.70
N SER A 446 10.44 22.94 1.74
CA SER A 446 9.05 23.41 1.91
C SER A 446 8.13 22.29 2.36
N LYS A 447 8.22 21.12 1.72
CA LYS A 447 7.45 19.92 2.08
C LYS A 447 7.79 19.39 3.47
N PHE A 448 9.07 19.30 3.78
CA PHE A 448 9.55 18.70 5.02
C PHE A 448 9.13 19.52 6.24
N LEU A 449 9.31 20.84 6.17
CA LEU A 449 9.00 21.77 7.26
C LEU A 449 7.52 22.17 7.25
N GLY A 450 6.86 22.28 6.10
CA GLY A 450 5.42 22.54 6.00
C GLY A 450 4.58 21.48 6.72
N ARG A 451 4.98 20.20 6.62
CA ARG A 451 4.33 19.06 7.29
C ARG A 451 4.74 18.86 8.75
N SER A 452 5.19 19.92 9.40
CA SER A 452 5.57 19.86 10.81
C SER A 452 4.40 20.16 11.73
N ASN A 453 4.41 19.51 12.89
CA ASN A 453 3.49 19.76 13.98
C ASN A 453 4.28 19.97 15.27
N THR A 454 3.60 20.42 16.33
CA THR A 454 4.21 20.73 17.63
C THR A 454 5.00 19.56 18.23
N VAL A 455 4.63 18.32 17.91
CA VAL A 455 5.30 17.11 18.41
C VAL A 455 6.62 16.84 17.68
N ASN A 456 6.70 17.11 16.36
CA ASN A 456 7.86 16.74 15.55
C ASN A 456 8.77 17.92 15.15
N ILE A 457 8.30 19.17 15.29
CA ILE A 457 9.03 20.36 14.85
C ILE A 457 10.36 20.52 15.59
N GLY A 458 10.41 20.25 16.90
CA GLY A 458 11.63 20.38 17.69
C GLY A 458 12.78 19.51 17.18
N ARG A 459 12.46 18.29 16.73
CA ARG A 459 13.45 17.39 16.09
C ARG A 459 13.87 17.88 14.70
N LYS A 460 12.94 18.47 13.94
CA LYS A 460 13.20 19.00 12.59
C LYS A 460 14.04 20.28 12.60
N LEU A 461 14.02 21.04 13.70
CA LEU A 461 14.78 22.28 13.90
C LEU A 461 16.10 22.06 14.66
N ASP A 462 16.54 20.82 14.79
CA ASP A 462 17.81 20.48 15.43
C ASP A 462 18.97 20.65 14.44
N LYS A 463 19.74 21.72 14.61
CA LYS A 463 20.90 22.08 13.80
C LYS A 463 21.98 20.97 13.73
N ARG A 464 22.02 20.05 14.70
CA ARG A 464 22.98 18.92 14.71
C ARG A 464 22.69 17.88 13.63
N HIS A 465 21.54 17.97 12.97
CA HIS A 465 21.07 16.99 11.98
C HIS A 465 20.89 17.58 10.58
N VAL A 466 21.32 18.81 10.36
CA VAL A 466 21.25 19.51 9.08
C VAL A 466 22.54 20.26 8.80
N ASP A 467 22.86 20.48 7.53
CA ASP A 467 24.04 21.25 7.12
C ASP A 467 23.88 22.74 7.49
N GLU A 468 24.99 23.45 7.70
CA GLU A 468 25.02 24.83 8.18
C GLU A 468 24.28 25.83 7.27
N GLU A 469 24.15 25.53 5.98
CA GLU A 469 23.39 26.32 5.00
C GLU A 469 21.91 26.46 5.37
N TYR A 470 21.37 25.52 6.16
CA TYR A 470 19.98 25.55 6.63
C TYR A 470 19.81 26.24 7.99
N TYR A 471 20.90 26.66 8.64
CA TYR A 471 20.83 27.29 9.96
C TYR A 471 20.03 28.59 9.96
N PRO A 472 20.15 29.49 8.96
CA PRO A 472 19.35 30.70 8.89
C PRO A 472 17.84 30.41 8.84
N LEU A 473 17.42 29.40 8.08
CA LEU A 473 16.00 29.00 8.01
C LEU A 473 15.52 28.42 9.35
N ILE A 474 16.35 27.61 10.00
CA ILE A 474 16.02 27.05 11.31
C ILE A 474 15.88 28.16 12.36
N ASP A 475 16.79 29.13 12.37
CA ASP A 475 16.71 30.26 13.29
C ASP A 475 15.48 31.11 13.00
N TYR A 476 15.20 31.42 11.74
CA TYR A 476 14.00 32.14 11.34
C TYR A 476 12.71 31.45 11.82
N ILE A 477 12.62 30.12 11.73
CA ILE A 477 11.47 29.38 12.25
C ILE A 477 11.44 29.38 13.78
N LYS A 478 12.60 29.27 14.46
CA LYS A 478 12.66 29.33 15.93
C LYS A 478 12.24 30.69 16.48
N ASP A 479 12.74 31.76 15.86
CA ASP A 479 12.43 33.14 16.24
C ASP A 479 10.95 33.45 16.03
N ASN A 480 10.29 32.73 15.12
CA ASN A 480 8.86 32.88 14.81
C ASN A 480 8.02 31.65 15.24
N GLN A 481 8.50 30.82 16.17
CA GLN A 481 7.93 29.48 16.38
C GLN A 481 6.48 29.49 16.83
N ALA A 482 6.07 30.44 17.68
CA ALA A 482 4.68 30.58 18.11
C ALA A 482 3.74 30.81 16.91
N LYS A 483 4.07 31.83 16.09
CA LYS A 483 3.36 32.14 14.85
C LYS A 483 3.37 30.93 13.91
N PHE A 484 4.54 30.35 13.67
CA PHE A 484 4.71 29.22 12.75
C PHE A 484 3.88 27.99 13.17
N ASN A 485 3.74 27.71 14.45
CA ASN A 485 2.94 26.59 14.93
C ASN A 485 1.43 26.76 14.70
N GLU A 486 0.94 28.01 14.69
CA GLU A 486 -0.46 28.36 14.45
C GLU A 486 -0.83 28.34 12.95
N LEU A 487 0.17 28.44 12.07
CA LEU A 487 -0.03 28.41 10.62
C LEU A 487 -0.58 27.05 10.14
N SER A 488 -1.48 27.12 9.15
CA SER A 488 -1.90 25.95 8.38
C SER A 488 -0.72 25.33 7.62
N GLU A 489 -0.85 24.10 7.10
CA GLU A 489 0.23 23.49 6.29
C GLU A 489 0.64 24.40 5.11
N LEU A 490 -0.34 25.05 4.46
CA LEU A 490 -0.10 26.00 3.37
C LEU A 490 0.64 27.25 3.82
N ASP A 491 0.21 27.84 4.93
CA ASP A 491 0.81 29.09 5.39
C ASP A 491 2.24 28.83 5.88
N LYS A 492 2.51 27.65 6.46
CA LYS A 492 3.87 27.21 6.77
C LYS A 492 4.73 27.11 5.53
N ILE A 493 4.21 26.48 4.47
CA ILE A 493 4.90 26.36 3.18
C ILE A 493 5.21 27.76 2.63
N GLY A 494 4.22 28.66 2.58
CA GLY A 494 4.41 30.04 2.14
C GLY A 494 5.46 30.79 2.97
N PHE A 495 5.42 30.64 4.30
CA PHE A 495 6.39 31.24 5.23
C PHE A 495 7.83 30.78 4.97
N ILE A 496 8.03 29.49 4.69
CA ILE A 496 9.35 28.92 4.35
C ILE A 496 9.81 29.43 2.98
N GLN A 497 8.90 29.42 2.00
CA GLN A 497 9.19 29.83 0.63
C GLN A 497 9.58 31.31 0.54
N GLU A 498 8.90 32.19 1.28
CA GLU A 498 9.25 33.61 1.38
C GLU A 498 10.66 33.80 1.96
N PHE A 499 11.03 33.03 2.98
CA PHE A 499 12.40 33.06 3.50
C PHE A 499 13.42 32.64 2.45
N LEU A 500 13.19 31.50 1.78
CA LEU A 500 14.09 30.95 0.76
C LEU A 500 14.29 31.87 -0.45
N LYS A 501 13.41 32.85 -0.68
CA LYS A 501 13.54 33.86 -1.75
C LYS A 501 14.46 35.03 -1.40
N ASN A 502 14.75 35.23 -0.11
CA ASN A 502 15.43 36.41 0.43
C ASN A 502 16.85 36.11 0.95
N ILE A 503 17.35 34.90 0.68
CA ILE A 503 18.71 34.40 0.95
C ILE A 503 19.27 33.82 -0.34
#